data_AF-A0A535L4G2-F1
#
_entry.id   AF-A0A535L4G2-F1
#
_cell.length_a   1.000
_cell.length_b   1.000
_cell.length_c   1.000
_cell.angle_alpha   90.00
_cell.angle_beta   90.00
_cell.angle_gamma   90.00
#
_symmetry.space_group_name_H-M   'P 1'
#
loop_
_entity.id
_entity.type
_entity.pdbx_description
1 polymer ?
#
loop_
_entity_poly.entity_id
_entity_poly.type
_entity_poly.pdbx_seq_one_letter_code
_entity_poly.pdbx_strand_id
1 'polypeptide(L)'
;MSKQTARQLTRQERRREEQQRREEERRHAARRKRITIFSIIGVVALAVAGLVYLVVAQSQTPANAAYPVVDNISCQSTEQGGTHIHAHVTMYVNGTKTPIPANVGIAPDSSCLYWLHTHDDSGVIHIEAPEGVSATFGNFLDIWGQRFLQVGYPSQLSDATSWQVYVNGKPFRGNFHTIPLQSHTLITLAYNSPGIQPDTTYPWNGL
;
A
#
# COMPACT_ATOMS: atom_id res chain seq x y z
N MET A 1 18.92 78.82 42.85
CA MET A 1 18.37 77.44 42.81
C MET A 1 18.92 76.64 43.97
N SER A 2 18.07 75.95 44.74
CA SER A 2 18.45 75.26 45.99
C SER A 2 19.23 73.95 45.73
N LYS A 3 20.27 73.68 46.55
CA LYS A 3 21.07 72.45 46.53
C LYS A 3 20.22 71.17 46.67
N GLN A 4 19.03 71.26 47.24
CA GLN A 4 18.10 70.13 47.39
C GLN A 4 17.46 69.71 46.06
N THR A 5 17.11 70.67 45.19
CA THR A 5 16.50 70.41 43.88
C THR A 5 17.48 69.70 42.95
N ALA A 6 18.75 70.13 42.95
CA ALA A 6 19.80 69.48 42.17
C ALA A 6 20.01 68.02 42.60
N ARG A 7 20.05 67.75 43.91
CA ARG A 7 20.17 66.38 44.45
C ARG A 7 18.98 65.48 44.10
N GLN A 8 17.78 66.03 44.04
CA GLN A 8 16.58 65.27 43.65
C GLN A 8 16.59 64.91 42.16
N LEU A 9 16.98 65.83 41.28
CA LEU A 9 17.11 65.58 39.85
C LEU A 9 18.13 64.48 39.55
N THR A 10 19.33 64.54 40.17
CA THR A 10 20.36 63.50 40.00
C THR A 10 19.95 62.13 40.56
N ARG A 11 19.02 62.08 41.52
CA ARG A 11 18.46 60.81 42.04
C ARG A 11 17.42 60.24 41.07
N GLN A 12 16.68 61.10 40.37
CA GLN A 12 15.68 60.70 39.39
C GLN A 12 16.32 60.22 38.07
N GLU A 13 17.40 60.86 37.62
CA GLU A 13 18.18 60.43 36.44
C GLU A 13 18.78 59.04 36.64
N ARG A 14 19.48 58.81 37.76
CA ARG A 14 20.02 57.48 38.09
C ARG A 14 18.96 56.38 38.12
N ARG A 15 17.77 56.68 38.64
CA ARG A 15 16.63 55.73 38.63
C ARG A 15 16.14 55.43 37.21
N ARG A 16 16.12 56.42 36.31
CA ARG A 16 15.74 56.23 34.90
C ARG A 16 16.78 55.40 34.14
N GLU A 17 18.06 55.67 34.35
CA GLU A 17 19.16 54.88 33.77
C GLU A 17 19.13 53.42 34.24
N GLU A 18 18.90 53.17 35.53
CA GLU A 18 18.74 51.82 36.07
C GLU A 18 17.51 51.10 35.47
N GLN A 19 16.40 51.81 35.26
CA GLN A 19 15.21 51.25 34.61
C GLN A 19 15.48 50.89 33.14
N GLN A 20 16.17 51.77 32.40
CA GLN A 20 16.55 51.52 31.01
C GLN A 20 17.48 50.30 30.90
N ARG A 21 18.50 50.20 31.76
CA ARG A 21 19.40 49.03 31.79
C ARG A 21 18.64 47.73 32.05
N ARG A 22 17.72 47.73 33.03
CA ARG A 22 16.88 46.55 33.33
C ARG A 22 15.96 46.18 32.17
N GLU A 23 15.44 47.18 31.44
CA GLU A 23 14.60 46.93 30.28
C GLU A 23 15.41 46.37 29.10
N GLU A 24 16.60 46.91 28.84
CA GLU A 24 17.54 46.38 27.85
C GLU A 24 17.96 44.95 28.18
N GLU A 25 18.33 44.66 29.43
CA GLU A 25 18.65 43.30 29.90
C GLU A 25 17.47 42.34 29.71
N ARG A 26 16.24 42.77 30.05
CA ARG A 26 15.02 41.97 29.83
C ARG A 26 14.77 41.72 28.33
N ARG A 27 14.95 42.74 27.49
CA ARG A 27 14.80 42.63 26.02
C ARG A 27 15.85 41.67 25.45
N HIS A 28 17.10 41.76 25.88
CA HIS A 28 18.18 40.85 25.47
C HIS A 28 17.93 39.41 25.95
N ALA A 29 17.50 39.22 27.20
CA ALA A 29 17.15 37.90 27.74
C ALA A 29 15.95 37.29 26.99
N ALA A 30 14.91 38.08 26.71
CA ALA A 30 13.76 37.64 25.94
C ALA A 30 14.12 37.29 24.49
N ARG A 31 14.98 38.08 23.85
CA ARG A 31 15.48 37.80 22.49
C ARG A 31 16.30 36.51 22.45
N ARG A 32 17.22 36.31 23.41
CA ARG A 32 17.98 35.05 23.54
C ARG A 32 17.05 33.86 23.74
N LYS A 33 16.10 33.96 24.67
CA LYS A 33 15.11 32.90 24.93
C LYS A 33 14.28 32.56 23.69
N ARG A 34 13.81 33.57 22.94
CA ARG A 34 13.10 33.37 21.67
C ARG A 34 13.97 32.65 20.63
N ILE A 35 15.22 33.11 20.44
CA ILE A 35 16.16 32.47 19.51
C ILE A 35 16.41 31.01 19.90
N THR A 36 16.64 30.73 21.19
CA THR A 36 16.83 29.36 21.68
C THR A 36 15.60 28.49 21.44
N ILE A 37 14.39 28.98 21.71
CA ILE A 37 13.14 28.24 21.47
C ILE A 37 12.97 27.93 19.98
N PHE A 38 13.12 28.92 19.09
CA PHE A 38 13.01 28.68 17.65
C PHE A 38 14.09 27.73 17.13
N SER A 39 15.31 27.80 17.67
CA SER A 39 16.40 26.89 17.31
C SER A 39 16.07 25.45 17.72
N ILE A 40 15.53 25.24 18.93
CA ILE A 40 15.11 23.91 19.39
C ILE A 40 13.97 23.37 18.51
N ILE A 41 12.95 24.19 18.21
CA ILE A 41 11.84 23.78 17.33
C ILE A 41 12.37 23.40 15.95
N GLY A 42 13.28 24.19 15.37
CA GLY A 42 13.90 23.89 14.09
C GLY A 42 14.67 22.57 14.10
N VAL A 43 15.47 22.31 15.13
CA VAL A 43 16.22 21.05 15.27
C VAL A 43 15.28 19.86 15.42
N VAL A 44 14.23 19.97 16.23
CA VAL A 44 13.24 18.90 16.41
C VAL A 44 12.49 18.64 15.09
N ALA A 45 12.08 19.68 14.37
CA ALA A 45 11.40 19.53 13.09
C ALA A 45 12.29 18.82 12.05
N LEU A 46 13.58 19.17 11.99
CA LEU A 46 14.55 18.50 11.12
C LEU A 46 14.77 17.04 11.52
N ALA A 47 14.86 16.75 12.83
CA ALA A 47 15.00 15.38 13.32
C ALA A 47 13.77 14.53 12.98
N VAL A 48 12.56 15.07 13.14
CA VAL A 48 11.31 14.38 12.78
C VAL A 48 11.24 14.17 11.27
N ALA A 49 11.56 15.19 10.46
CA ALA A 49 11.59 15.04 9.00
C ALA A 49 12.61 13.98 8.55
N GLY A 50 13.79 13.95 9.18
CA GLY A 50 14.80 12.92 8.95
C GLY A 50 14.31 11.52 9.33
N LEU A 51 13.63 11.39 10.47
CA LEU A 51 13.05 10.11 10.90
C LEU A 51 11.95 9.63 9.95
N VAL A 52 11.04 10.52 9.54
CA VAL A 52 10.00 10.21 8.54
C VAL A 52 10.64 9.78 7.22
N TYR A 53 11.66 10.49 6.75
CA TYR A 53 12.40 10.11 5.55
C TYR A 53 13.04 8.73 5.67
N LEU A 54 13.69 8.41 6.80
CA LEU A 54 14.30 7.10 7.02
C LEU A 54 13.27 5.97 7.04
N VAL A 55 12.12 6.17 7.68
CA VAL A 55 11.03 5.18 7.69
C VAL A 55 10.52 4.93 6.27
N VAL A 56 10.30 5.99 5.49
CA VAL A 56 9.85 5.86 4.09
C VAL A 56 10.92 5.20 3.22
N ALA A 57 12.20 5.57 3.36
CA ALA A 57 13.30 4.98 2.60
C ALA A 57 13.51 3.49 2.91
N GLN A 58 13.31 3.06 4.16
CA GLN A 58 13.41 1.65 4.56
C GLN A 58 12.20 0.81 4.15
N SER A 59 11.04 1.42 3.92
CA SER A 59 9.84 0.73 3.45
C SER A 59 9.86 0.34 1.96
N GLN A 60 10.87 0.78 1.21
CA GLN A 60 11.06 0.34 -0.17
C GLN A 60 11.78 -1.01 -0.18
N THR A 61 11.01 -2.09 -0.21
CA THR A 61 11.57 -3.40 -0.58
C THR A 61 12.21 -3.26 -1.97
N PRO A 62 13.47 -3.70 -2.16
CA PRO A 62 14.11 -3.58 -3.46
C PRO A 62 13.25 -4.34 -4.45
N ALA A 63 12.68 -3.63 -5.43
CA ALA A 63 11.94 -4.24 -6.50
C ALA A 63 12.86 -5.27 -7.16
N ASN A 64 12.48 -6.54 -7.12
CA ASN A 64 13.20 -7.55 -7.88
C ASN A 64 13.13 -7.11 -9.34
N ALA A 65 14.26 -6.74 -9.95
CA ALA A 65 14.26 -6.22 -11.32
C ALA A 65 13.71 -7.24 -12.32
N ALA A 66 13.82 -8.53 -12.01
CA ALA A 66 13.24 -9.61 -12.80
C ALA A 66 11.73 -9.81 -12.54
N TYR A 67 11.18 -9.30 -11.43
CA TYR A 67 9.75 -9.38 -11.07
C TYR A 67 9.28 -8.03 -10.49
N PRO A 68 9.13 -7.00 -11.36
CA PRO A 68 8.69 -5.68 -10.94
C PRO A 68 7.24 -5.70 -10.45
N VAL A 69 6.84 -4.66 -9.71
CA VAL A 69 5.46 -4.46 -9.27
C VAL A 69 4.51 -4.40 -10.47
N VAL A 70 3.39 -5.11 -10.39
CA VAL A 70 2.30 -5.11 -11.39
C VAL A 70 1.03 -4.66 -10.67
N ASP A 71 0.38 -3.59 -11.14
CA ASP A 71 -0.84 -3.03 -10.53
C ASP A 71 -0.75 -2.75 -9.02
N ASN A 72 0.41 -2.27 -8.55
CA ASN A 72 0.73 -2.11 -7.12
C ASN A 72 0.77 -3.42 -6.30
N ILE A 73 0.77 -4.58 -6.97
CA ILE A 73 1.00 -5.89 -6.38
C ILE A 73 2.49 -6.22 -6.48
N SER A 74 3.13 -6.39 -5.34
CA SER A 74 4.58 -6.63 -5.26
C SER A 74 4.91 -8.12 -5.24
N CYS A 75 6.08 -8.48 -5.77
CA CYS A 75 6.70 -9.79 -5.60
C CYS A 75 7.69 -9.71 -4.43
N GLN A 76 7.49 -10.52 -3.39
CA GLN A 76 8.31 -10.50 -2.17
C GLN A 76 8.83 -11.90 -1.84
N SER A 77 9.89 -12.00 -1.03
CA SER A 77 10.51 -13.30 -0.70
C SER A 77 9.66 -14.19 0.22
N THR A 78 8.61 -13.64 0.82
CA THR A 78 7.71 -14.35 1.73
C THR A 78 6.28 -13.88 1.53
N GLU A 79 5.35 -14.79 1.78
CA GLU A 79 3.92 -14.51 1.97
C GLU A 79 3.72 -13.44 3.05
N GLN A 80 2.69 -12.61 2.88
CA GLN A 80 2.35 -11.54 3.81
C GLN A 80 1.05 -11.90 4.54
N GLY A 81 0.98 -11.58 5.83
CA GLY A 81 -0.16 -11.96 6.70
C GLY A 81 -1.12 -10.83 7.04
N GLY A 82 -0.93 -9.61 6.52
CA GLY A 82 -1.79 -8.47 6.86
C GLY A 82 -3.18 -8.56 6.22
N THR A 83 -3.23 -9.01 4.98
CA THR A 83 -4.42 -9.49 4.29
C THR A 83 -4.12 -10.90 3.81
N HIS A 84 -4.83 -11.88 4.33
CA HIS A 84 -4.66 -13.30 3.99
C HIS A 84 -6.06 -13.88 3.76
N ILE A 85 -6.45 -13.94 2.49
CA ILE A 85 -7.75 -14.44 2.05
C ILE A 85 -7.58 -15.26 0.77
N HIS A 86 -8.57 -16.10 0.49
CA HIS A 86 -8.56 -16.96 -0.70
C HIS A 86 -9.78 -16.69 -1.58
N ALA A 87 -9.61 -16.76 -2.89
CA ALA A 87 -10.68 -16.77 -3.88
C ALA A 87 -10.52 -17.99 -4.79
N HIS A 88 -11.57 -18.40 -5.49
CA HIS A 88 -11.52 -19.57 -6.37
C HIS A 88 -12.08 -19.22 -7.74
N VAL A 89 -11.40 -19.70 -8.78
CA VAL A 89 -11.80 -19.51 -10.17
C VAL A 89 -11.90 -20.86 -10.89
N THR A 90 -13.09 -21.11 -11.46
CA THR A 90 -13.28 -22.16 -12.45
C THR A 90 -13.36 -21.54 -13.84
N MET A 91 -12.67 -22.15 -14.80
CA MET A 91 -12.70 -21.70 -16.19
C MET A 91 -13.13 -22.83 -17.12
N TYR A 92 -13.97 -22.48 -18.09
CA TYR A 92 -14.36 -23.35 -19.20
C TYR A 92 -14.03 -22.68 -20.53
N VAL A 93 -13.36 -23.41 -21.41
CA VAL A 93 -13.08 -22.97 -22.78
C VAL A 93 -13.61 -24.03 -23.75
N ASN A 94 -14.49 -23.62 -24.66
CA ASN A 94 -15.11 -24.51 -25.66
C ASN A 94 -15.76 -25.77 -25.02
N GLY A 95 -16.46 -25.60 -23.91
CA GLY A 95 -17.15 -26.67 -23.18
C GLY A 95 -16.24 -27.54 -22.30
N THR A 96 -14.93 -27.29 -22.27
CA THR A 96 -13.98 -28.08 -21.47
C THR A 96 -13.53 -27.30 -20.25
N LYS A 97 -13.55 -27.93 -19.06
CA LYS A 97 -12.98 -27.34 -17.84
C LYS A 97 -11.47 -27.19 -18.03
N THR A 98 -11.00 -25.95 -18.00
CA THR A 98 -9.58 -25.60 -18.16
C THR A 98 -9.03 -25.23 -16.78
N PRO A 99 -7.97 -25.91 -16.29
CA PRO A 99 -7.39 -25.58 -15.01
C PRO A 99 -6.74 -24.20 -15.05
N ILE A 100 -6.73 -23.53 -13.91
CA ILE A 100 -5.77 -22.45 -13.66
C ILE A 100 -4.48 -23.13 -13.22
N PRO A 101 -3.33 -22.88 -13.86
CA PRO A 101 -2.09 -23.57 -13.52
C PRO A 101 -1.62 -23.29 -12.10
N ALA A 102 -0.85 -24.24 -11.56
CA ALA A 102 0.01 -24.00 -10.41
C ALA A 102 1.10 -22.95 -10.73
N ASN A 103 1.61 -22.29 -9.70
CA ASN A 103 2.74 -21.36 -9.77
C ASN A 103 2.48 -20.10 -10.60
N VAL A 104 1.21 -19.71 -10.81
CA VAL A 104 0.92 -18.36 -11.30
C VAL A 104 1.34 -17.38 -10.20
N GLY A 105 2.15 -16.37 -10.54
CA GLY A 105 2.63 -15.41 -9.55
C GLY A 105 3.85 -15.85 -8.74
N ILE A 106 4.39 -17.07 -8.95
CA ILE A 106 5.54 -17.58 -8.19
C ILE A 106 6.77 -17.64 -9.11
N ALA A 107 7.83 -16.92 -8.74
CA ALA A 107 9.07 -16.90 -9.51
C ALA A 107 9.69 -18.31 -9.60
N PRO A 108 10.03 -18.82 -10.81
CA PRO A 108 10.61 -20.16 -10.95
C PRO A 108 11.97 -20.36 -10.27
N ASP A 109 12.68 -19.27 -9.98
CA ASP A 109 13.93 -19.28 -9.22
C ASP A 109 13.72 -19.21 -7.70
N SER A 110 12.46 -19.25 -7.25
CA SER A 110 12.03 -19.13 -5.85
C SER A 110 12.50 -17.84 -5.17
N SER A 111 12.85 -16.80 -5.94
CA SER A 111 13.32 -15.53 -5.38
C SER A 111 12.19 -14.72 -4.74
N CYS A 112 10.96 -14.85 -5.24
CA CYS A 112 9.79 -14.18 -4.72
C CYS A 112 8.48 -14.82 -5.20
N LEU A 113 7.38 -14.39 -4.59
CA LEU A 113 6.02 -14.59 -5.07
C LEU A 113 5.22 -13.29 -4.98
N TYR A 114 4.35 -13.05 -5.96
CA TYR A 114 3.42 -11.93 -5.93
C TYR A 114 2.36 -12.16 -4.85
N TRP A 115 1.84 -11.08 -4.25
CA TRP A 115 0.77 -11.21 -3.25
C TRP A 115 -0.48 -11.90 -3.78
N LEU A 116 -0.64 -11.96 -5.10
CA LEU A 116 -1.64 -12.78 -5.79
C LEU A 116 -0.93 -13.95 -6.49
N HIS A 117 -1.21 -15.18 -6.07
CA HIS A 117 -0.57 -16.36 -6.64
C HIS A 117 -1.42 -17.64 -6.50
N THR A 118 -0.99 -18.72 -7.16
CA THR A 118 -1.56 -20.07 -7.01
C THR A 118 -0.47 -21.06 -6.60
N HIS A 119 -0.76 -21.91 -5.60
CA HIS A 119 0.14 -22.99 -5.18
C HIS A 119 -0.06 -24.27 -6.01
N ASP A 120 -1.28 -24.52 -6.49
CA ASP A 120 -1.65 -25.70 -7.26
C ASP A 120 -2.60 -25.37 -8.42
N ASP A 121 -3.10 -26.40 -9.10
CA ASP A 121 -4.01 -26.27 -10.26
C ASP A 121 -5.50 -26.31 -9.90
N SER A 122 -5.83 -26.22 -8.61
CA SER A 122 -7.21 -26.29 -8.11
C SER A 122 -8.06 -25.09 -8.51
N GLY A 123 -7.43 -23.96 -8.84
CA GLY A 123 -8.10 -22.68 -9.11
C GLY A 123 -8.17 -21.75 -7.90
N VAL A 124 -7.56 -22.09 -6.76
CA VAL A 124 -7.46 -21.20 -5.61
C VAL A 124 -6.41 -20.10 -5.86
N ILE A 125 -6.86 -18.86 -5.81
CA ILE A 125 -6.02 -17.66 -5.79
C ILE A 125 -5.80 -17.27 -4.34
N HIS A 126 -4.53 -17.24 -3.95
CA HIS A 126 -4.07 -16.71 -2.66
C HIS A 126 -3.95 -15.20 -2.77
N ILE A 127 -4.47 -14.48 -1.77
CA ILE A 127 -4.31 -13.04 -1.60
C ILE A 127 -3.63 -12.82 -0.25
N GLU A 128 -2.31 -12.75 -0.30
CA GLU A 128 -1.42 -12.73 0.87
C GLU A 128 -0.52 -11.49 0.78
N ALA A 129 -1.07 -10.39 1.29
CA ALA A 129 -0.57 -9.03 1.09
C ALA A 129 -0.40 -8.29 2.43
N PRO A 130 0.27 -7.12 2.44
CA PRO A 130 0.17 -6.17 3.56
C PRO A 130 -1.29 -5.78 3.85
N GLU A 131 -1.53 -5.28 5.06
CA GLU A 131 -2.87 -4.86 5.48
C GLU A 131 -3.42 -3.74 4.57
N GLY A 132 -4.70 -3.84 4.21
CA GLY A 132 -5.41 -2.82 3.44
C GLY A 132 -5.24 -2.91 1.91
N VAL A 133 -4.52 -3.91 1.41
CA VAL A 133 -4.45 -4.18 -0.04
C VAL A 133 -5.80 -4.70 -0.52
N SER A 134 -6.33 -4.05 -1.57
CA SER A 134 -7.54 -4.50 -2.28
C SER A 134 -7.15 -4.94 -3.68
N ALA A 135 -7.40 -6.20 -4.00
CA ALA A 135 -7.07 -6.80 -5.28
C ALA A 135 -8.33 -7.11 -6.10
N THR A 136 -8.18 -7.09 -7.42
CA THR A 136 -9.21 -7.58 -8.34
C THR A 136 -8.71 -8.80 -9.11
N PHE A 137 -9.65 -9.52 -9.71
CA PHE A 137 -9.33 -10.62 -10.61
C PHE A 137 -8.49 -10.14 -11.81
N GLY A 138 -8.68 -8.90 -12.25
CA GLY A 138 -7.82 -8.26 -13.25
C GLY A 138 -6.35 -8.23 -12.83
N ASN A 139 -6.04 -7.84 -11.59
CA ASN A 139 -4.65 -7.80 -11.13
C ASN A 139 -3.99 -9.19 -11.18
N PHE A 140 -4.74 -10.25 -10.83
CA PHE A 140 -4.25 -11.63 -10.98
C PHE A 140 -4.00 -11.99 -12.44
N LEU A 141 -4.93 -11.65 -13.35
CA LEU A 141 -4.78 -11.89 -14.78
C LEU A 141 -3.61 -11.12 -15.40
N ASP A 142 -3.35 -9.91 -14.93
CA ASP A 142 -2.24 -9.09 -15.38
C ASP A 142 -0.90 -9.66 -14.94
N ILE A 143 -0.79 -10.13 -13.68
CA ILE A 143 0.39 -10.87 -13.22
C ILE A 143 0.62 -12.10 -14.10
N TRP A 144 -0.42 -12.92 -14.30
CA TRP A 144 -0.34 -14.13 -15.10
C TRP A 144 0.04 -13.84 -16.56
N GLY A 145 -0.66 -12.93 -17.21
CA GLY A 145 -0.52 -12.60 -18.63
C GLY A 145 0.71 -11.76 -18.97
N GLN A 146 1.32 -11.07 -18.02
CA GLN A 146 2.51 -10.26 -18.28
C GLN A 146 3.81 -10.95 -17.85
N ARG A 147 3.77 -11.76 -16.78
CA ARG A 147 4.98 -12.30 -16.14
C ARG A 147 5.06 -13.82 -16.12
N PHE A 148 3.92 -14.50 -16.25
CA PHE A 148 3.82 -15.97 -16.10
C PHE A 148 3.12 -16.64 -17.29
N LEU A 149 3.22 -16.06 -18.49
CA LEU A 149 2.65 -16.65 -19.72
C LEU A 149 3.11 -18.11 -19.93
N GLN A 150 4.34 -18.41 -19.53
CA GLN A 150 4.98 -19.72 -19.69
C GLN A 150 4.33 -20.84 -18.88
N VAL A 151 3.59 -20.54 -17.80
CA VAL A 151 2.84 -21.59 -17.06
C VAL A 151 1.50 -21.93 -17.73
N GLY A 152 1.16 -21.22 -18.82
CA GLY A 152 0.06 -21.56 -19.71
C GLY A 152 -1.10 -20.58 -19.60
N TYR A 153 -0.98 -19.40 -20.22
CA TYR A 153 -2.06 -18.39 -20.27
C TYR A 153 -2.98 -18.61 -21.50
N PRO A 154 -4.28 -18.89 -21.32
CA PRO A 154 -5.21 -18.99 -22.45
C PRO A 154 -5.33 -17.69 -23.24
N SER A 155 -5.16 -17.76 -24.55
CA SER A 155 -5.26 -16.57 -25.43
C SER A 155 -6.64 -15.92 -25.40
N GLN A 156 -7.69 -16.65 -25.04
CA GLN A 156 -9.06 -16.16 -24.87
C GLN A 156 -9.18 -15.15 -23.72
N LEU A 157 -8.28 -15.17 -22.74
CA LEU A 157 -8.29 -14.19 -21.65
C LEU A 157 -7.77 -12.81 -22.11
N SER A 158 -7.06 -12.74 -23.24
CA SER A 158 -6.66 -11.47 -23.86
C SER A 158 -7.83 -10.72 -24.51
N ASP A 159 -8.94 -11.41 -24.79
CA ASP A 159 -10.18 -10.83 -25.27
C ASP A 159 -11.26 -11.00 -24.19
N ALA A 160 -11.56 -9.93 -23.47
CA ALA A 160 -12.59 -9.95 -22.42
C ALA A 160 -14.02 -10.08 -22.99
N THR A 161 -14.19 -10.00 -24.31
CA THR A 161 -15.50 -10.19 -24.93
C THR A 161 -15.85 -11.68 -25.05
N SER A 162 -17.13 -12.00 -25.19
CA SER A 162 -17.62 -13.39 -25.38
C SER A 162 -17.53 -14.34 -24.18
N TRP A 163 -17.13 -13.83 -23.00
CA TRP A 163 -17.18 -14.60 -21.75
C TRP A 163 -18.56 -14.51 -21.07
N GLN A 164 -19.10 -15.65 -20.68
CA GLN A 164 -20.14 -15.73 -19.65
C GLN A 164 -19.45 -15.78 -18.30
N VAL A 165 -19.81 -14.87 -17.40
CA VAL A 165 -19.13 -14.70 -16.12
C VAL A 165 -20.14 -14.82 -15.00
N TYR A 166 -19.75 -15.52 -13.94
CA TYR A 166 -20.54 -15.66 -12.72
C TYR A 166 -19.69 -15.34 -11.51
N VAL A 167 -20.27 -14.64 -10.54
CA VAL A 167 -19.66 -14.39 -9.24
C VAL A 167 -20.59 -14.95 -8.17
N ASN A 168 -20.09 -15.88 -7.36
CA ASN A 168 -20.86 -16.60 -6.33
C ASN A 168 -22.16 -17.20 -6.90
N GLY A 169 -22.04 -17.90 -8.04
CA GLY A 169 -23.15 -18.54 -8.75
C GLY A 169 -24.09 -17.60 -9.51
N LYS A 170 -23.93 -16.27 -9.37
CA LYS A 170 -24.83 -15.28 -9.98
C LYS A 170 -24.22 -14.71 -11.26
N PRO A 171 -25.01 -14.51 -12.34
CA PRO A 171 -24.51 -13.86 -13.54
C PRO A 171 -23.91 -12.50 -13.22
N PHE A 172 -22.68 -12.28 -13.68
CA PHE A 172 -21.98 -11.01 -13.59
C PHE A 172 -21.98 -10.33 -14.96
N ARG A 173 -22.34 -9.05 -14.98
CA ARG A 173 -22.31 -8.21 -16.19
C ARG A 173 -21.25 -7.15 -16.03
N GLY A 174 -20.37 -7.04 -17.02
CA GLY A 174 -19.29 -6.06 -17.03
C GLY A 174 -17.95 -6.72 -17.30
N ASN A 175 -16.88 -5.94 -17.13
CA ASN A 175 -15.52 -6.41 -17.29
C ASN A 175 -15.13 -7.28 -16.09
N PHE A 176 -14.82 -8.56 -16.30
CA PHE A 176 -14.43 -9.47 -15.20
C PHE A 176 -13.11 -9.07 -14.54
N HIS A 177 -12.27 -8.23 -15.18
CA HIS A 177 -11.08 -7.68 -14.54
C HIS A 177 -11.41 -6.80 -13.32
N THR A 178 -12.64 -6.30 -13.21
CA THR A 178 -13.05 -5.44 -12.08
C THR A 178 -13.66 -6.22 -10.92
N ILE A 179 -13.73 -7.55 -10.98
CA ILE A 179 -14.29 -8.36 -9.89
C ILE A 179 -13.35 -8.27 -8.69
N PRO A 180 -13.80 -7.77 -7.53
CA PRO A 180 -12.97 -7.74 -6.33
C PRO A 180 -12.69 -9.17 -5.82
N LEU A 181 -11.44 -9.44 -5.43
CA LEU A 181 -11.08 -10.68 -4.77
C LEU A 181 -11.28 -10.52 -3.26
N GLN A 182 -12.44 -10.97 -2.78
CA GLN A 182 -12.78 -11.02 -1.36
C GLN A 182 -12.68 -12.47 -0.85
N SER A 183 -12.68 -12.63 0.48
CA SER A 183 -12.69 -13.95 1.11
C SER A 183 -13.78 -14.83 0.52
N HIS A 184 -13.35 -15.97 -0.01
CA HIS A 184 -14.15 -17.01 -0.61
C HIS A 184 -15.01 -16.57 -1.81
N THR A 185 -14.55 -15.55 -2.53
CA THR A 185 -15.16 -15.19 -3.83
C THR A 185 -15.02 -16.36 -4.81
N LEU A 186 -16.13 -16.78 -5.39
CA LEU A 186 -16.16 -17.79 -6.46
C LEU A 186 -16.37 -17.11 -7.79
N ILE A 187 -15.48 -17.33 -8.75
CA ILE A 187 -15.56 -16.82 -10.11
C ILE A 187 -15.72 -18.02 -11.05
N THR A 188 -16.75 -18.02 -11.89
CA THR A 188 -16.84 -18.97 -13.02
C THR A 188 -16.77 -18.22 -14.33
N LEU A 189 -15.80 -18.57 -15.16
CA LEU A 189 -15.61 -18.05 -16.51
C LEU A 189 -15.97 -19.11 -17.53
N ALA A 190 -16.78 -18.75 -18.53
CA ALA A 190 -17.13 -19.65 -19.63
C ALA A 190 -17.00 -18.96 -20.99
N TYR A 191 -16.01 -19.38 -21.78
CA TYR A 191 -15.83 -18.94 -23.16
C TYR A 191 -16.38 -20.01 -24.10
N ASN A 192 -17.33 -19.62 -24.97
CA ASN A 192 -18.00 -20.55 -25.89
C ASN A 192 -18.45 -21.87 -25.21
N SER A 193 -19.03 -21.74 -24.03
CA SER A 193 -19.36 -22.87 -23.14
C SER A 193 -20.81 -22.73 -22.66
N PRO A 194 -21.80 -22.91 -23.53
CA PRO A 194 -23.21 -22.78 -23.16
C PRO A 194 -23.62 -23.89 -22.17
N GLY A 195 -24.52 -23.57 -21.24
CA GLY A 195 -25.14 -24.55 -20.34
C GLY A 195 -24.28 -24.99 -19.15
N ILE A 196 -23.11 -24.37 -18.93
CA ILE A 196 -22.32 -24.64 -17.73
C ILE A 196 -23.11 -24.26 -16.47
N GLN A 197 -22.84 -24.98 -15.38
CA GLN A 197 -23.34 -24.63 -14.06
C GLN A 197 -22.24 -23.86 -13.34
N PRO A 198 -22.51 -22.63 -12.88
CA PRO A 198 -21.53 -21.85 -12.14
C PRO A 198 -21.34 -22.40 -10.73
N ASP A 199 -20.15 -22.18 -10.18
CA ASP A 199 -19.86 -22.59 -8.82
C ASP A 199 -20.68 -21.77 -7.82
N THR A 200 -21.35 -22.47 -6.91
CA THR A 200 -22.08 -21.87 -5.78
C THR A 200 -21.40 -22.16 -4.44
N THR A 201 -20.50 -23.15 -4.42
CA THR A 201 -19.72 -23.56 -3.25
C THR A 201 -18.33 -24.04 -3.70
N TYR A 202 -17.38 -24.05 -2.77
CA TYR A 202 -16.07 -24.67 -2.93
C TYR A 202 -15.64 -25.27 -1.58
N PRO A 203 -15.05 -26.48 -1.54
CA PRO A 203 -14.59 -27.11 -0.31
C PRO A 203 -13.25 -26.49 0.15
N TRP A 204 -13.31 -25.37 0.88
CA TRP A 204 -12.12 -24.62 1.29
C TRP A 204 -11.15 -25.36 2.22
N ASN A 205 -11.60 -26.39 2.94
CA ASN A 205 -10.75 -27.28 3.76
C ASN A 205 -9.78 -26.55 4.73
N GLY A 206 -10.16 -25.38 5.24
CA GLY A 206 -9.34 -24.59 6.18
C GLY A 206 -8.64 -23.38 5.57
N LEU A 207 -8.80 -23.14 4.27
CA LEU A 207 -8.48 -21.89 3.57
C LEU A 207 -9.62 -20.85 3.71
#